data_AF-A0A1V4YU34-F1
#
_entry.id   AF-A0A1V4YU34-F1
#
_cell.length_a   1.000
_cell.length_b   1.000
_cell.length_c   1.000
_cell.angle_alpha   90.00
_cell.angle_beta   90.00
_cell.angle_gamma   90.00
#
_symmetry.space_group_name_H-M   'P 1'
#
loop_
_entity.id
_entity.type
_entity.pdbx_description
1 polymer ?
#
loop_
_entity_poly.entity_id
_entity_poly.type
_entity_poly.pdbx_seq_one_letter_code
_entity_poly.pdbx_strand_id
1 'polypeptide(L)' 'MAFKCGQKPGSGRYVCINCGEDLNLDDDTDPLPPCAKCEKCEFEKG' A
#
# COMPACT_ATOMS: atom_id res chain seq x y z
N MET A 1 -2.65 4.44 10.70
CA MET A 1 -3.44 5.15 9.67
C MET A 1 -3.53 4.22 8.47
N ALA A 2 -4.72 3.87 8.00
CA ALA A 2 -4.89 2.96 6.88
C ALA A 2 -4.85 3.74 5.55
N PHE A 3 -3.93 3.35 4.68
CA PHE A 3 -3.77 3.85 3.32
C PHE A 3 -4.61 3.02 2.36
N LYS A 4 -5.13 3.69 1.33
CA LYS A 4 -5.95 3.06 0.29
C LYS A 4 -5.33 3.20 -1.08
N CYS A 5 -5.66 2.26 -1.96
CA CYS A 5 -5.22 2.30 -3.34
C CYS A 5 -5.62 3.61 -4.04
N GLY A 6 -4.78 4.08 -4.96
CA GLY A 6 -4.97 5.36 -5.67
C GLY A 6 -4.52 6.60 -4.91
N GLN A 7 -4.24 6.50 -3.60
CA GLN A 7 -3.58 7.58 -2.86
C GLN A 7 -2.08 7.57 -3.16
N LYS A 8 -1.45 8.73 -3.04
CA LYS A 8 0.00 8.89 -3.17
C LYS A 8 0.59 9.21 -1.79
N PRO A 9 0.74 8.21 -0.91
CA PRO A 9 1.27 8.42 0.44
C PRO A 9 2.79 8.66 0.48
N GLY A 10 3.44 8.63 -0.67
CA GLY A 10 4.89 8.75 -0.82
C GLY A 10 5.60 7.40 -0.74
N SER A 11 6.90 7.41 -1.02
CA SER A 11 7.74 6.23 -0.86
C SER A 11 7.76 5.74 0.59
N GLY A 12 7.91 4.43 0.75
CA GLY A 12 7.93 3.76 2.05
C GLY A 12 7.34 2.36 2.01
N ARG A 13 7.36 1.72 3.18
CA ARG A 13 6.86 0.36 3.36
C ARG A 13 5.39 0.38 3.78
N TYR A 14 4.56 -0.30 3.01
CA TYR A 14 3.14 -0.46 3.20
C TYR A 14 2.81 -1.93 3.39
N VAL A 15 2.13 -2.30 4.46
CA VAL A 15 1.76 -3.68 4.75
C VAL A 15 0.26 -3.81 4.64
N CYS A 16 -0.22 -4.72 3.79
CA CYS A 16 -1.64 -4.98 3.65
C CYS A 16 -2.18 -5.58 4.96
N ILE A 17 -3.16 -4.92 5.55
CA ILE A 17 -3.76 -5.38 6.83
C ILE A 17 -4.64 -6.62 6.65
N ASN A 18 -5.08 -6.91 5.41
CA ASN A 18 -5.98 -8.02 5.13
C ASN A 18 -5.25 -9.36 4.94
N CYS A 19 -4.10 -9.34 4.25
CA CYS A 19 -3.37 -10.56 3.89
C CYS A 19 -1.90 -10.58 4.36
N GLY A 20 -1.39 -9.46 4.90
CA GLY A 20 0.00 -9.33 5.34
C GLY A 20 1.01 -9.11 4.21
N GLU A 21 0.57 -8.74 3.01
CA GLU A 21 1.48 -8.44 1.89
C GLU A 21 2.29 -7.17 2.16
N ASP A 22 3.61 -7.25 2.03
CA ASP A 22 4.48 -6.08 2.07
C ASP A 22 4.65 -5.48 0.67
N LEU A 23 4.35 -4.19 0.58
CA LEU A 23 4.46 -3.37 -0.60
C LEU A 23 5.42 -2.23 -0.27
N ASN A 24 6.59 -2.23 -0.90
CA ASN A 24 7.52 -1.13 -0.78
C ASN A 24 7.38 -0.20 -1.97
N LEU A 25 6.91 1.03 -1.75
CA LEU A 25 6.92 2.07 -2.77
C LEU A 25 8.28 2.75 -2.77
N ASP A 26 8.95 2.72 -3.90
CA ASP A 26 10.21 3.42 -4.17
C ASP A 26 9.96 4.83 -4.73
N ASP A 27 8.83 5.04 -5.41
CA ASP A 27 8.43 6.31 -5.99
C ASP A 27 7.34 7.00 -5.14
N ASP A 28 7.49 8.29 -4.87
CA ASP A 28 6.51 9.09 -4.13
C ASP A 28 5.36 9.62 -4.99
N THR A 29 5.50 9.52 -6.31
CA THR A 29 4.50 9.93 -7.30
C THR A 29 3.59 8.79 -7.72
N ASP A 30 3.96 7.54 -7.42
CA ASP A 30 3.16 6.38 -7.77
C ASP A 30 1.92 6.25 -6.88
N PRO A 31 0.74 6.00 -7.48
CA PRO A 31 -0.45 5.68 -6.72
C PRO A 31 -0.30 4.31 -6.08
N LEU A 32 -0.69 4.19 -4.82
CA LEU A 32 -0.70 2.92 -4.10
C LEU A 32 -1.53 1.90 -4.90
N PRO A 33 -0.95 0.80 -5.40
CA PRO A 33 -1.70 -0.20 -6.14
C PRO A 33 -2.62 -1.02 -5.20
N PRO A 34 -3.67 -1.65 -5.72
CA PRO A 34 -4.39 -2.68 -4.96
C PRO A 34 -3.47 -3.85 -4.62
N CYS A 35 -3.74 -4.50 -3.49
CA CYS A 35 -2.97 -5.67 -3.06
C CYS A 35 -3.03 -6.79 -4.11
N ALA A 36 -1.89 -7.35 -4.50
CA ALA A 36 -1.81 -8.40 -5.51
C ALA A 36 -2.39 -9.73 -5.02
N LYS A 37 -2.39 -9.98 -3.70
CA LYS A 37 -2.91 -11.21 -3.09
C LYS A 37 -4.41 -11.24 -2.86
N CYS A 38 -4.99 -10.12 -2.44
CA CYS A 38 -6.40 -10.09 -2.00
C CYS A 38 -7.23 -9.00 -2.66
N GLU A 39 -6.62 -8.22 -3.57
CA GLU A 39 -7.26 -7.11 -4.30
C GLU A 39 -7.86 -6.04 -3.36
N LYS A 40 -7.47 -6.08 -2.08
CA LYS A 40 -7.87 -5.09 -1.08
C LYS A 40 -7.02 -3.84 -1.20
N CYS A 41 -7.65 -2.73 -0.84
CA CYS A 41 -7.06 -1.41 -0.87
C CYS A 41 -6.86 -0.89 0.54
N GLU A 42 -6.33 -1.70 1.45
CA GLU A 42 -6.10 -1.30 2.83
C GLU A 42 -4.70 -1.73 3.25
N PHE A 43 -3.86 -0.74 3.52
CA PHE A 43 -2.46 -0.91 3.89
C PHE A 43 -2.12 -0.05 5.10
N GLU A 44 -1.15 -0.49 5.88
CA GLU A 44 -0.59 0.25 7.01
C GLU A 44 0.86 0.61 6.69
N LYS A 45 1.25 1.87 6.91
CA LYS A 45 2.65 2.28 6.75
C LYS A 45 3.43 1.83 7.99
N GLY A 46 4.45 1.01 7.75
CA GLY A 46 5.35 0.48 8.78
C GLY A 46 6.57 1.35 9.02
#